data_AF-A0A850M988-F1
#
_entry.id   AF-A0A850M988-F1
#
_cell.length_a   1.000
_cell.length_b   1.000
_cell.length_c   1.000
_cell.angle_alpha   90.00
_cell.angle_beta   90.00
_cell.angle_gamma   90.00
#
_symmetry.space_group_name_H-M   'P 1'
#
loop_
_entity.id
_entity.type
_entity.pdbx_description
1 polymer ?
#
loop_
_entity_poly.entity_id
_entity_poly.type
_entity_poly.pdbx_seq_one_letter_code
_entity_poly.pdbx_strand_id
1 'polypeptide(L)'
;MNENKVYHGFGEHTKSKLKLLESYIPQWDYIVGRRRPKHFIIDCMAGTGYNKIENQIVKGSALIACKRLQYKRNLEIILIERDRKNFETLQKSVKEYLKGKNLIDELEKIEFHCRDCNKIIDSVLNDIRGNISLFVIDSFSAPFNELIEKIGSRTLNPRPFRMGTEIFIFFNAPYLNQYGKACVNYKYEDLIKKAHLSEEEVGAKKKIEEFNRIFGDESWQIIFKNYSKSKDRIVHLLKLYINKLKRFFRFAVPLSVKDYKGKLKYFFIFVTNHYEAFYMVYKKRNQIEIEGTLIQYCNLGREFNPQANARRILLKNLKKRISKDERLLLSKMLRYKVDFETDFFDENLERFFETLLKNRLEKQSGKASLKPGQKTLSPLKKKVVKVSRTNALDYLQNLLNQLHEKKILKKEKHINGIDEPFNRYYINPRFLKPPQTQLTNFK
;
A
#
# COMPACT_ATOMS: atom_id res chain seq x y z
N MET A 1 16.96 1.27 32.67
CA MET A 1 16.81 0.13 31.74
C MET A 1 18.20 -0.33 31.36
N ASN A 2 18.53 -1.63 31.43
CA ASN A 2 19.91 -2.12 31.28
C ASN A 2 20.31 -2.09 29.78
N GLU A 3 21.40 -1.40 29.41
CA GLU A 3 21.74 -1.12 27.99
C GLU A 3 22.01 -2.38 27.14
N ASN A 4 22.40 -3.49 27.77
CA ASN A 4 22.71 -4.77 27.11
C ASN A 4 21.49 -5.53 26.56
N LYS A 5 20.29 -4.92 26.56
CA LYS A 5 19.00 -5.58 26.24
C LYS A 5 18.23 -4.91 25.09
N VAL A 6 18.91 -4.20 24.20
CA VAL A 6 18.22 -3.42 23.15
C VAL A 6 18.67 -3.85 21.76
N TYR A 7 17.72 -4.09 20.86
CA TYR A 7 17.99 -4.36 19.46
C TYR A 7 18.54 -3.10 18.78
N HIS A 8 19.69 -3.19 18.10
CA HIS A 8 20.25 -2.04 17.39
C HIS A 8 19.44 -1.76 16.12
N GLY A 9 18.58 -0.75 16.19
CA GLY A 9 17.79 -0.29 15.06
C GLY A 9 18.67 0.47 14.07
N PHE A 10 18.51 0.19 12.79
CA PHE A 10 19.20 0.91 11.74
C PHE A 10 18.56 2.33 11.62
N GLY A 11 19.16 3.33 12.27
CA GLY A 11 18.93 4.77 12.06
C GLY A 11 17.49 5.32 12.03
N GLU A 12 17.37 6.56 11.55
CA GLU A 12 16.12 7.35 11.52
C GLU A 12 14.95 6.66 10.77
N HIS A 13 15.28 5.81 9.79
CA HIS A 13 14.27 5.10 9.02
C HIS A 13 13.50 4.08 9.86
N THR A 14 14.11 3.51 10.89
CA THR A 14 13.40 2.65 11.86
C THR A 14 12.38 3.48 12.66
N LYS A 15 12.69 4.75 13.00
CA LYS A 15 11.71 5.66 13.64
C LYS A 15 10.52 5.95 12.72
N SER A 16 10.75 6.22 11.43
CA SER A 16 9.66 6.47 10.47
C SER A 16 8.70 5.28 10.35
N LYS A 17 9.24 4.06 10.29
CA LYS A 17 8.48 2.81 10.33
C LYS A 17 7.57 2.75 11.57
N LEU A 18 8.17 2.94 12.74
CA LEU A 18 7.48 2.78 14.02
C LEU A 18 6.40 3.85 14.19
N LYS A 19 6.67 5.11 13.80
CA LYS A 19 5.68 6.20 13.77
C LYS A 19 4.50 5.88 12.85
N LEU A 20 4.76 5.28 11.68
CA LEU A 20 3.69 4.88 10.76
C LEU A 20 2.80 3.79 11.38
N LEU A 21 3.39 2.75 11.96
CA LEU A 21 2.65 1.70 12.66
C LEU A 21 1.84 2.28 13.83
N GLU A 22 2.46 3.06 14.71
CA GLU A 22 1.81 3.65 15.88
C GLU A 22 0.61 4.52 15.51
N SER A 23 0.73 5.27 14.41
CA SER A 23 -0.35 6.14 13.94
C SER A 23 -1.37 5.42 13.05
N TYR A 24 -1.08 4.23 12.54
CA TYR A 24 -1.99 3.46 11.70
C TYR A 24 -2.86 2.50 12.50
N ILE A 25 -2.30 1.79 13.48
CA ILE A 25 -3.03 0.76 14.24
C ILE A 25 -4.35 1.29 14.83
N PRO A 26 -4.44 2.51 15.42
CA PRO A 26 -5.71 3.05 15.87
C PRO A 26 -6.75 3.25 14.76
N GLN A 27 -6.30 3.58 13.54
CA GLN A 27 -7.17 3.78 12.38
C GLN A 27 -7.65 2.45 11.82
N TRP A 28 -6.74 1.48 11.69
CA TRP A 28 -7.10 0.10 11.35
C TRP A 28 -8.20 -0.39 12.27
N ASP A 29 -7.96 -0.27 13.57
CA ASP A 29 -8.87 -0.69 14.61
C ASP A 29 -10.27 -0.07 14.48
N TYR A 30 -10.33 1.22 14.13
CA TYR A 30 -11.58 1.93 13.86
C TYR A 30 -12.31 1.42 12.61
N ILE A 31 -11.58 1.20 11.51
CA ILE A 31 -12.13 0.77 10.20
C ILE A 31 -12.73 -0.62 10.32
N VAL A 32 -11.96 -1.53 10.92
CA VAL A 32 -12.32 -2.95 10.94
C VAL A 32 -13.18 -3.31 12.16
N GLY A 33 -13.12 -2.51 13.24
CA GLY A 33 -13.57 -2.90 14.57
C GLY A 33 -15.03 -2.77 14.92
N ARG A 34 -15.90 -2.45 13.96
CA ARG A 34 -17.34 -2.31 14.25
C ARG A 34 -18.13 -3.63 14.22
N ARG A 35 -17.60 -4.70 13.62
CA ARG A 35 -18.42 -5.86 13.21
C ARG A 35 -17.91 -7.24 13.65
N ARG A 36 -16.80 -7.34 14.38
CA ARG A 36 -16.18 -8.63 14.73
C ARG A 36 -15.80 -8.71 16.20
N PRO A 37 -15.95 -9.90 16.81
CA PRO A 37 -15.76 -10.07 18.25
C PRO A 37 -14.31 -10.02 18.67
N LYS A 38 -13.34 -10.43 17.84
CA LYS A 38 -11.91 -10.46 18.20
C LYS A 38 -11.00 -9.89 17.11
N HIS A 39 -9.95 -9.22 17.55
CA HIS A 39 -8.93 -8.59 16.72
C HIS A 39 -7.56 -9.17 17.07
N PHE A 40 -6.73 -9.36 16.06
CA PHE A 40 -5.38 -9.87 16.23
C PHE A 40 -4.35 -8.89 15.65
N ILE A 41 -3.31 -8.59 16.41
CA ILE A 41 -2.07 -8.02 15.86
C ILE A 41 -1.00 -9.09 15.96
N ILE A 42 -0.43 -9.47 14.81
CA ILE A 42 0.59 -10.52 14.71
C ILE A 42 1.89 -9.88 14.28
N ASP A 43 2.87 -9.84 15.18
CA ASP A 43 4.23 -9.41 14.87
C ASP A 43 5.09 -10.64 14.57
N CYS A 44 5.42 -10.82 13.28
CA CYS A 44 6.09 -12.02 12.78
C CYS A 44 7.61 -12.03 13.07
N MET A 45 8.17 -10.89 13.45
CA MET A 45 9.57 -10.70 13.86
C MET A 45 9.63 -9.65 14.97
N ALA A 46 9.11 -10.01 16.14
CA ALA A 46 8.89 -9.07 17.23
C ALA A 46 10.18 -8.46 17.83
N GLY A 47 11.35 -9.04 17.55
CA GLY A 47 12.63 -8.56 18.04
C GLY A 47 12.70 -8.62 19.56
N THR A 48 13.32 -7.62 20.18
CA THR A 48 13.44 -7.50 21.65
C THR A 48 12.36 -6.64 22.29
N GLY A 49 11.42 -6.10 21.51
CA GLY A 49 10.40 -5.15 21.96
C GLY A 49 10.86 -3.68 21.99
N TYR A 50 12.13 -3.40 22.27
CA TYR A 50 12.73 -2.06 22.20
C TYR A 50 13.86 -1.99 21.17
N ASN A 51 14.00 -0.84 20.51
CA ASN A 51 15.09 -0.56 19.56
C ASN A 51 16.00 0.56 20.09
N LYS A 52 17.31 0.40 19.97
CA LYS A 52 18.33 1.43 20.19
C LYS A 52 18.61 2.05 18.84
N ILE A 53 18.15 3.26 18.63
CA ILE A 53 18.40 4.01 17.41
C ILE A 53 19.28 5.19 17.81
N GLU A 54 20.51 5.19 17.31
CA GLU A 54 21.55 6.10 17.80
C GLU A 54 21.74 5.87 19.32
N ASN A 55 21.45 6.88 20.14
CA ASN A 55 21.54 6.80 21.60
C ASN A 55 20.16 6.82 22.28
N GLN A 56 19.07 6.64 21.51
CA GLN A 56 17.71 6.65 22.04
C GLN A 56 17.10 5.26 22.04
N ILE A 57 16.50 4.88 23.17
CA ILE A 57 15.68 3.68 23.28
C ILE A 57 14.25 4.05 22.85
N VAL A 58 13.76 3.42 21.79
CA VAL A 58 12.41 3.61 21.27
C VAL A 58 11.63 2.30 21.32
N LYS A 59 10.31 2.39 21.43
CA LYS A 59 9.42 1.21 21.40
C LYS A 59 9.43 0.57 20.01
N GLY A 60 9.62 -0.74 19.95
CA GLY A 60 9.44 -1.55 18.75
C GLY A 60 7.97 -1.84 18.43
N SER A 61 7.73 -2.54 17.32
CA SER A 61 6.39 -2.90 16.83
C SER A 61 5.58 -3.68 17.86
N ALA A 62 6.19 -4.65 18.56
CA ALA A 62 5.54 -5.40 19.63
C ALA A 62 4.98 -4.50 20.74
N LEU A 63 5.76 -3.54 21.25
CA LEU A 63 5.30 -2.63 22.31
C LEU A 63 4.32 -1.57 21.82
N ILE A 64 4.43 -1.18 20.55
CA ILE A 64 3.43 -0.34 19.90
C ILE A 64 2.08 -1.09 19.81
N ALA A 65 2.10 -2.39 19.50
CA ALA A 65 0.91 -3.23 19.54
C ALA A 65 0.35 -3.33 20.97
N CYS A 66 1.20 -3.60 21.97
CA CYS A 66 0.80 -3.68 23.38
C CYS A 66 0.14 -2.38 23.89
N LYS A 67 0.59 -1.21 23.39
CA LYS A 67 -0.04 0.09 23.69
C LYS A 67 -1.53 0.14 23.30
N ARG A 68 -2.05 -0.78 22.49
CA ARG A 68 -3.47 -0.81 22.13
C ARG A 68 -4.37 -1.53 23.12
N LEU A 69 -3.83 -2.37 23.99
CA LEU A 69 -4.61 -3.12 24.98
C LEU A 69 -5.39 -2.19 25.92
N GLN A 70 -4.81 -1.04 26.31
CA GLN A 70 -5.51 0.01 27.08
C GLN A 70 -6.79 0.57 26.43
N TYR A 71 -6.97 0.41 25.11
CA TYR A 71 -8.10 0.99 24.40
C TYR A 71 -9.07 -0.06 23.86
N LYS A 72 -8.67 -1.33 23.83
CA LYS A 72 -9.45 -2.37 23.15
C LYS A 72 -9.43 -3.68 23.91
N ARG A 73 -10.57 -3.99 24.54
CA ARG A 73 -10.73 -5.19 25.39
C ARG A 73 -10.62 -6.50 24.61
N ASN A 74 -11.04 -6.52 23.35
CA ASN A 74 -11.08 -7.70 22.48
C ASN A 74 -9.92 -7.79 21.47
N LEU A 75 -8.79 -7.19 21.82
CA LEU A 75 -7.54 -7.31 21.08
C LEU A 75 -6.68 -8.40 21.70
N GLU A 76 -6.21 -9.31 20.87
CA GLU A 76 -5.18 -10.30 21.17
C GLU A 76 -3.93 -10.00 20.34
N ILE A 77 -2.75 -10.29 20.90
CA ILE A 77 -1.46 -10.00 20.28
C ILE A 77 -0.66 -11.30 20.21
N ILE A 78 -0.12 -11.61 19.03
CA ILE A 78 0.74 -12.77 18.82
C ILE A 78 2.14 -12.26 18.44
N LEU A 79 3.13 -12.58 19.27
CA LEU A 79 4.51 -12.12 19.11
C LEU A 79 5.42 -13.31 18.81
N ILE A 80 6.03 -13.31 17.62
CA ILE A 80 6.91 -14.37 17.14
C ILE A 80 8.33 -13.85 17.04
N GLU A 81 9.28 -14.54 17.66
CA GLU A 81 10.71 -14.25 17.56
C GLU A 81 11.48 -15.57 17.47
N ARG A 82 12.39 -15.68 16.49
CA ARG A 82 13.14 -16.93 16.26
C ARG A 82 14.35 -17.03 17.17
N ASP A 83 15.03 -15.92 17.40
CA ASP A 83 16.23 -15.89 18.22
C ASP A 83 15.87 -15.95 19.70
N ARG A 84 16.37 -16.98 20.39
CA ARG A 84 16.02 -17.26 21.79
C ARG A 84 16.38 -16.10 22.73
N LYS A 85 17.54 -15.48 22.52
CA LYS A 85 17.99 -14.37 23.37
C LYS A 85 17.10 -13.13 23.18
N ASN A 86 16.74 -12.82 21.94
CA ASN A 86 15.80 -11.74 21.64
C ASN A 86 14.42 -12.04 22.20
N PHE A 87 13.94 -13.28 22.07
CA PHE A 87 12.66 -13.74 22.62
C PHE A 87 12.57 -13.58 24.14
N GLU A 88 13.58 -14.04 24.88
CA GLU A 88 13.61 -13.87 26.34
C GLU A 88 13.63 -12.39 26.75
N THR A 89 14.31 -11.56 25.95
CA THR A 89 14.34 -10.09 26.15
C THR A 89 13.00 -9.44 25.83
N LEU A 90 12.31 -9.92 24.80
CA LEU A 90 10.98 -9.48 24.40
C LEU A 90 9.96 -9.73 25.51
N GLN A 91 9.91 -10.95 26.05
CA GLN A 91 8.99 -11.29 27.14
C GLN A 91 9.19 -10.37 28.36
N LYS A 92 10.44 -10.14 28.74
CA LYS A 92 10.80 -9.22 29.84
C LYS A 92 10.34 -7.79 29.53
N SER A 93 10.64 -7.30 28.32
CA SER A 93 10.30 -5.96 27.87
C SER A 93 8.79 -5.71 27.84
N VAL A 94 8.00 -6.67 27.34
CA VAL A 94 6.53 -6.60 27.32
C VAL A 94 5.98 -6.59 28.74
N LYS A 95 6.45 -7.50 29.61
CA LYS A 95 6.01 -7.56 31.01
C LYS A 95 6.31 -6.26 31.77
N GLU A 96 7.53 -5.73 31.64
CA GLU A 96 7.93 -4.45 32.24
C GLU A 96 7.09 -3.29 31.70
N TYR A 97 6.83 -3.27 30.39
CA TYR A 97 6.01 -2.24 29.75
C TYR A 97 4.56 -2.24 30.27
N LEU A 98 3.92 -3.41 30.33
CA LEU A 98 2.56 -3.57 30.84
C LEU A 98 2.46 -3.22 32.32
N LYS A 99 3.43 -3.66 33.14
CA LYS A 99 3.52 -3.29 34.56
C LYS A 99 3.60 -1.78 34.72
N GLY A 100 4.47 -1.11 33.96
CA GLY A 100 4.59 0.36 33.98
C GLY A 100 3.37 1.12 33.44
N LYS A 101 2.36 0.42 32.91
CA LYS A 101 1.09 0.99 32.44
C LYS A 101 -0.11 0.53 33.26
N ASN A 102 0.09 -0.22 34.34
CA ASN A 102 -0.98 -0.84 35.13
C ASN A 102 -1.89 -1.74 34.27
N LEU A 103 -1.29 -2.48 33.32
CA LEU A 103 -1.99 -3.41 32.40
C LEU A 103 -1.42 -4.83 32.51
N ILE A 104 -0.90 -5.22 33.68
CA ILE A 104 -0.22 -6.53 33.81
C ILE A 104 -1.18 -7.70 33.57
N ASP A 105 -2.47 -7.53 33.91
CA ASP A 105 -3.51 -8.54 33.70
C ASP A 105 -3.75 -8.77 32.20
N GLU A 106 -3.52 -7.75 31.36
CA GLU A 106 -3.64 -7.86 29.90
C GLU A 106 -2.53 -8.73 29.27
N LEU A 107 -1.53 -9.18 30.04
CA LEU A 107 -0.51 -10.11 29.57
C LEU A 107 -1.13 -11.44 29.10
N GLU A 108 -2.28 -11.84 29.63
CA GLU A 108 -3.00 -13.05 29.20
C GLU A 108 -3.48 -12.97 27.73
N LYS A 109 -3.59 -11.75 27.17
CA LYS A 109 -3.99 -11.51 25.77
C LYS A 109 -2.80 -11.52 24.82
N ILE A 110 -1.61 -11.81 25.31
CA ILE A 110 -0.38 -11.84 24.53
C ILE A 110 0.16 -13.25 24.46
N GLU A 111 0.16 -13.81 23.26
CA GLU A 111 0.78 -15.08 22.95
C GLU A 111 2.22 -14.87 22.47
N PHE A 112 3.14 -15.69 22.97
CA PHE A 112 4.57 -15.62 22.67
C PHE A 112 5.06 -16.92 22.03
N HIS A 113 5.79 -16.80 20.92
CA HIS A 113 6.41 -17.96 20.25
C HIS A 113 7.90 -17.76 19.97
N CYS A 114 8.73 -18.63 20.55
CA CYS A 114 10.16 -18.73 20.24
C CYS A 114 10.40 -19.69 19.06
N ARG A 115 9.95 -19.33 17.86
CA ARG A 115 9.94 -20.22 16.68
C ARG A 115 10.19 -19.42 15.39
N ASP A 116 10.61 -20.13 14.33
CA ASP A 116 10.60 -19.56 12.98
C ASP A 116 9.15 -19.32 12.53
N CYS A 117 8.85 -18.09 12.09
CA CYS A 117 7.50 -17.70 11.69
C CYS A 117 6.95 -18.61 10.58
N ASN A 118 7.76 -19.05 9.61
CA ASN A 118 7.29 -19.94 8.53
C ASN A 118 6.80 -21.29 9.04
N LYS A 119 7.30 -21.74 10.20
CA LYS A 119 6.96 -23.03 10.80
C LYS A 119 5.69 -22.99 11.64
N ILE A 120 5.41 -21.85 12.29
CA ILE A 120 4.25 -21.73 13.20
C ILE A 120 3.04 -21.04 12.57
N ILE A 121 3.22 -20.31 11.46
CA ILE A 121 2.15 -19.51 10.88
C ILE A 121 0.90 -20.31 10.53
N ASP A 122 1.03 -21.58 10.11
CA ASP A 122 -0.14 -22.40 9.76
C ASP A 122 -1.05 -22.66 10.97
N SER A 123 -0.47 -22.81 12.18
CA SER A 123 -1.20 -22.90 13.45
C SER A 123 -1.86 -21.56 13.76
N VAL A 124 -1.08 -20.48 13.79
CA VAL A 124 -1.58 -19.12 14.07
C VAL A 124 -2.76 -18.76 13.15
N LEU A 125 -2.65 -19.06 11.85
CA LEU A 125 -3.71 -18.80 10.88
C LEU A 125 -4.96 -19.67 11.07
N ASN A 126 -4.83 -20.85 11.69
CA ASN A 126 -5.98 -21.67 12.09
C ASN A 126 -6.67 -21.07 13.32
N ASP A 127 -5.88 -20.63 14.30
CA ASP A 127 -6.38 -20.11 15.58
C ASP A 127 -7.13 -18.78 15.39
N ILE A 128 -6.63 -17.91 14.51
CA ILE A 128 -7.27 -16.62 14.23
C ILE A 128 -8.33 -16.70 13.12
N ARG A 129 -8.68 -17.89 12.64
CA ARG A 129 -9.54 -18.07 11.46
C ARG A 129 -10.87 -17.33 11.61
N GLY A 130 -11.13 -16.42 10.67
CA GLY A 130 -12.39 -15.66 10.64
C GLY A 130 -12.37 -14.38 11.48
N ASN A 131 -11.26 -14.08 12.15
CA ASN A 131 -11.08 -12.81 12.85
C ASN A 131 -10.39 -11.77 11.97
N ILE A 132 -10.38 -10.52 12.46
CA ILE A 132 -9.64 -9.43 11.84
C ILE A 132 -8.21 -9.50 12.33
N SER A 133 -7.25 -9.37 11.42
CA SER A 133 -5.84 -9.61 11.71
C SER A 133 -4.96 -8.57 11.00
N LEU A 134 -4.10 -7.90 11.75
CA LEU A 134 -3.03 -7.07 11.20
C LEU A 134 -1.70 -7.79 11.39
N PHE A 135 -1.02 -8.10 10.29
CA PHE A 135 0.30 -8.70 10.30
C PHE A 135 1.39 -7.65 10.10
N VAL A 136 2.46 -7.73 10.88
CA VAL A 136 3.68 -6.95 10.71
C VAL A 136 4.82 -7.90 10.38
N ILE A 137 5.43 -7.75 9.19
CA ILE A 137 6.46 -8.65 8.64
C ILE A 137 7.74 -7.86 8.34
N ASP A 138 8.59 -7.69 9.35
CA ASP A 138 9.83 -6.91 9.32
C ASP A 138 11.08 -7.74 8.98
N SER A 139 11.07 -8.32 7.78
CA SER A 139 12.20 -9.09 7.28
C SER A 139 13.22 -8.20 6.58
N PHE A 140 14.34 -7.88 7.24
CA PHE A 140 15.41 -7.08 6.62
C PHE A 140 16.21 -7.82 5.54
N SER A 141 16.29 -9.16 5.61
CA SER A 141 17.17 -9.98 4.78
C SER A 141 16.48 -10.60 3.55
N ALA A 142 15.19 -10.89 3.60
CA ALA A 142 14.41 -11.39 2.46
C ALA A 142 12.90 -11.33 2.79
N PRO A 143 12.02 -10.78 1.94
CA PRO A 143 10.58 -10.89 2.17
C PRO A 143 10.16 -12.37 2.24
N PHE A 144 9.49 -12.73 3.33
CA PHE A 144 9.05 -14.09 3.64
C PHE A 144 7.88 -14.44 2.73
N ASN A 145 8.19 -14.87 1.51
CA ASN A 145 7.16 -15.09 0.52
C ASN A 145 6.26 -16.27 0.83
N GLU A 146 6.80 -17.35 1.39
CA GLU A 146 5.97 -18.47 1.86
C GLU A 146 4.98 -18.00 2.93
N LEU A 147 5.42 -17.18 3.88
CA LEU A 147 4.55 -16.56 4.89
C LEU A 147 3.43 -15.73 4.25
N ILE A 148 3.77 -14.82 3.33
CA ILE A 148 2.79 -13.95 2.68
C ILE A 148 1.82 -14.76 1.81
N GLU A 149 2.29 -15.80 1.13
CA GLU A 149 1.47 -16.71 0.32
C GLU A 149 0.54 -17.55 1.21
N LYS A 150 1.01 -18.03 2.36
CA LYS A 150 0.17 -18.72 3.36
C LYS A 150 -0.91 -17.80 3.92
N ILE A 151 -0.55 -16.57 4.29
CA ILE A 151 -1.54 -15.58 4.75
C ILE A 151 -2.51 -15.25 3.61
N GLY A 152 -1.99 -14.93 2.42
CA GLY A 152 -2.74 -14.54 1.23
C GLY A 152 -3.70 -15.61 0.73
N SER A 153 -3.26 -16.86 0.57
CA SER A 153 -4.09 -17.98 0.13
C SER A 153 -5.26 -18.25 1.09
N ARG A 154 -5.03 -18.08 2.41
CA ARG A 154 -6.11 -18.19 3.39
C ARG A 154 -7.02 -16.96 3.41
N THR A 155 -6.56 -15.76 3.05
CA THR A 155 -7.42 -14.56 2.97
C THR A 155 -8.22 -14.46 1.69
N LEU A 156 -7.73 -15.04 0.58
CA LEU A 156 -8.38 -15.09 -0.73
C LEU A 156 -9.64 -15.96 -0.81
N ASN A 157 -9.88 -16.84 0.15
CA ASN A 157 -11.03 -17.75 0.08
C ASN A 157 -12.34 -16.93 0.03
N PRO A 158 -13.11 -16.97 -1.07
CA PRO A 158 -14.05 -15.93 -1.53
C PRO A 158 -15.33 -15.81 -0.71
N ARG A 159 -15.34 -16.24 0.56
CA ARG A 159 -16.47 -15.91 1.43
C ARG A 159 -16.50 -14.38 1.59
N PRO A 160 -17.68 -13.74 1.45
CA PRO A 160 -17.86 -12.28 1.40
C PRO A 160 -17.46 -11.52 2.69
N PHE A 161 -16.74 -12.17 3.60
CA PHE A 161 -16.50 -11.75 4.98
C PHE A 161 -15.01 -11.78 5.40
N ARG A 162 -14.02 -11.96 4.51
CA ARG A 162 -12.59 -11.92 4.88
C ARG A 162 -11.88 -10.57 4.61
N MET A 163 -12.61 -9.45 4.64
CA MET A 163 -12.05 -8.10 4.43
C MET A 163 -11.17 -7.57 5.59
N GLY A 164 -10.91 -8.36 6.63
CA GLY A 164 -10.26 -7.90 7.86
C GLY A 164 -8.75 -8.18 7.96
N THR A 165 -8.13 -8.78 6.95
CA THR A 165 -6.69 -9.09 7.00
C THR A 165 -5.87 -8.06 6.25
N GLU A 166 -4.89 -7.52 6.95
CA GLU A 166 -3.97 -6.52 6.47
C GLU A 166 -2.54 -6.92 6.80
N ILE A 167 -1.60 -6.55 5.95
CA ILE A 167 -0.19 -6.87 6.16
C ILE A 167 0.67 -5.66 5.87
N PHE A 168 1.61 -5.41 6.77
CA PHE A 168 2.73 -4.51 6.58
C PHE A 168 4.00 -5.29 6.30
N ILE A 169 4.58 -5.06 5.13
CA ILE A 169 5.75 -5.78 4.62
C ILE A 169 6.91 -4.80 4.46
N PHE A 170 8.09 -5.16 4.96
CA PHE A 170 9.30 -4.40 4.75
C PHE A 170 10.06 -4.95 3.55
N PHE A 171 10.30 -4.08 2.55
CA PHE A 171 10.93 -4.45 1.28
C PHE A 171 12.22 -3.66 1.05
N ASN A 172 13.35 -4.30 1.36
CA ASN A 172 14.68 -3.70 1.25
C ASN A 172 15.22 -3.71 -0.19
N ALA A 173 14.71 -2.79 -1.02
CA ALA A 173 15.08 -2.73 -2.43
C ALA A 173 16.59 -2.52 -2.69
N PRO A 174 17.33 -1.70 -1.92
CA PRO A 174 18.78 -1.57 -2.09
C PRO A 174 19.54 -2.87 -1.86
N TYR A 175 19.17 -3.65 -0.84
CA TYR A 175 19.70 -4.99 -0.61
C TYR A 175 19.48 -5.88 -1.85
N LEU A 176 18.23 -5.96 -2.32
CA LEU A 176 17.90 -6.76 -3.50
C LEU A 176 18.67 -6.31 -4.75
N ASN A 177 18.85 -5.00 -4.94
CA ASN A 177 19.64 -4.46 -6.03
C ASN A 177 21.14 -4.81 -5.93
N GLN A 178 21.71 -4.86 -4.72
CA GLN A 178 23.12 -5.22 -4.54
C GLN A 178 23.35 -6.70 -4.85
N TYR A 179 22.57 -7.60 -4.22
CA TYR A 179 22.75 -9.04 -4.39
C TYR A 179 22.30 -9.54 -5.76
N GLY A 180 21.25 -8.95 -6.33
CA GLY A 180 20.80 -9.34 -7.68
C GLY A 180 21.82 -9.04 -8.77
N LYS A 181 22.67 -8.00 -8.60
CA LYS A 181 23.78 -7.74 -9.52
C LYS A 181 24.84 -8.84 -9.47
N ALA A 182 25.16 -9.33 -8.27
CA ALA A 182 26.13 -10.42 -8.13
C ALA A 182 25.58 -11.71 -8.76
N CYS A 183 24.26 -11.91 -8.74
CA CYS A 183 23.64 -13.14 -9.21
C CYS A 183 23.26 -13.14 -10.70
N VAL A 184 23.17 -11.98 -11.38
CA VAL A 184 22.61 -11.90 -12.76
C VAL A 184 23.43 -12.67 -13.80
N ASN A 185 24.72 -12.85 -13.56
CA ASN A 185 25.62 -13.54 -14.50
C ASN A 185 25.52 -15.07 -14.39
N TYR A 186 24.86 -15.59 -13.35
CA TYR A 186 24.67 -17.01 -13.15
C TYR A 186 23.31 -17.45 -13.68
N LYS A 187 23.29 -18.43 -14.60
CA LYS A 187 22.07 -19.14 -14.97
C LYS A 187 21.79 -20.23 -13.94
N TYR A 188 20.56 -20.30 -13.47
CA TYR A 188 20.18 -21.23 -12.40
C TYR A 188 20.30 -22.69 -12.86
N GLU A 189 19.93 -22.97 -14.10
CA GLU A 189 19.99 -24.29 -14.72
C GLU A 189 21.43 -24.80 -14.82
N ASP A 190 22.37 -23.91 -15.14
CA ASP A 190 23.78 -24.24 -15.24
C ASP A 190 24.34 -24.60 -13.85
N LEU A 191 23.94 -23.86 -12.81
CA LEU A 191 24.33 -24.14 -11.42
C LEU A 191 23.76 -25.46 -10.88
N ILE A 192 22.59 -25.90 -11.36
CA ILE A 192 22.01 -27.19 -10.94
C ILE A 192 22.72 -28.36 -11.61
N LYS A 193 23.15 -28.21 -12.87
CA LYS A 193 23.76 -29.30 -13.65
C LYS A 193 25.21 -29.60 -13.28
N LYS A 194 25.92 -28.66 -12.66
CA LYS A 194 27.31 -28.85 -12.24
C LYS A 194 27.40 -29.84 -11.08
N ALA A 195 28.24 -30.87 -11.24
CA ALA A 195 28.53 -31.85 -10.18
C ALA A 195 29.26 -31.23 -8.98
N HIS A 196 30.12 -30.24 -9.23
CA HIS A 196 30.85 -29.50 -8.20
C HIS A 196 30.68 -28.00 -8.42
N LEU A 197 30.25 -27.30 -7.39
CA LEU A 197 30.11 -25.85 -7.35
C LEU A 197 31.21 -25.25 -6.47
N SER A 198 31.75 -24.11 -6.88
CA SER A 198 32.57 -23.29 -5.99
C SER A 198 31.73 -22.73 -4.84
N GLU A 199 32.38 -22.28 -3.76
CA GLU A 199 31.68 -21.66 -2.62
C GLU A 199 30.87 -20.42 -3.06
N GLU A 200 31.42 -19.62 -3.98
CA GLU A 200 30.75 -18.46 -4.57
C GLU A 200 29.49 -18.89 -5.34
N GLU A 201 29.58 -19.95 -6.15
CA GLU A 201 28.47 -20.49 -6.91
C GLU A 201 27.36 -21.06 -6.01
N VAL A 202 27.73 -21.71 -4.89
CA VAL A 202 26.78 -22.15 -3.87
C VAL A 202 26.05 -20.94 -3.27
N GLY A 203 26.77 -19.86 -2.97
CA GLY A 203 26.20 -18.60 -2.50
C GLY A 203 25.22 -17.98 -3.52
N ALA A 204 25.64 -17.91 -4.79
CA ALA A 204 24.83 -17.40 -5.89
C ALA A 204 23.55 -18.23 -6.09
N LYS A 205 23.67 -19.57 -6.09
CA LYS A 205 22.54 -20.50 -6.20
C LYS A 205 21.49 -20.24 -5.13
N LYS A 206 21.89 -20.18 -3.86
CA LYS A 206 20.99 -19.90 -2.72
C LYS A 206 20.29 -18.55 -2.86
N LYS A 207 21.00 -17.52 -3.35
CA LYS A 207 20.44 -16.19 -3.57
C LYS A 207 19.48 -16.13 -4.76
N ILE A 208 19.76 -16.86 -5.83
CA ILE A 208 18.83 -17.01 -6.97
C ILE A 208 17.56 -17.71 -6.51
N GLU A 209 17.65 -18.81 -5.76
CA GLU A 209 16.48 -19.50 -5.19
C GLU A 209 15.67 -18.60 -4.27
N GLU A 210 16.33 -17.79 -3.45
CA GLU A 210 15.70 -16.77 -2.62
C GLU A 210 14.97 -15.74 -3.48
N PHE A 211 15.59 -15.21 -4.54
CA PHE A 211 14.99 -14.19 -5.39
C PHE A 211 13.85 -14.74 -6.24
N ASN A 212 13.99 -15.95 -6.78
CA ASN A 212 12.90 -16.64 -7.47
C ASN A 212 11.72 -16.85 -6.52
N ARG A 213 11.98 -17.22 -5.26
CA ARG A 213 10.91 -17.25 -4.24
C ARG A 213 10.32 -15.86 -4.05
N ILE A 214 11.11 -14.79 -3.90
CA ILE A 214 10.66 -13.40 -3.69
C ILE A 214 9.80 -12.86 -4.85
N PHE A 215 10.21 -13.10 -6.10
CA PHE A 215 9.55 -12.50 -7.26
C PHE A 215 8.57 -13.44 -7.96
N GLY A 216 8.62 -14.73 -7.63
CA GLY A 216 7.76 -15.79 -8.18
C GLY A 216 8.48 -16.65 -9.22
N ASP A 217 9.46 -16.09 -9.92
CA ASP A 217 10.20 -16.74 -11.01
C ASP A 217 11.51 -15.96 -11.30
N GLU A 218 12.20 -16.32 -12.38
CA GLU A 218 13.44 -15.70 -12.86
C GLU A 218 13.29 -14.33 -13.54
N SER A 219 12.07 -13.79 -13.67
CA SER A 219 11.84 -12.51 -14.38
C SER A 219 12.58 -11.32 -13.77
N TRP A 220 13.00 -11.40 -12.51
CA TRP A 220 13.88 -10.41 -11.91
C TRP A 220 15.25 -10.36 -12.61
N GLN A 221 15.79 -11.48 -13.10
CA GLN A 221 17.07 -11.49 -13.82
C GLN A 221 16.97 -10.69 -15.12
N ILE A 222 15.83 -10.78 -15.82
CA ILE A 222 15.55 -9.99 -17.03
C ILE A 222 15.60 -8.49 -16.71
N ILE A 223 15.10 -8.09 -15.54
CA ILE A 223 15.19 -6.68 -15.08
C ILE A 223 16.67 -6.27 -14.89
N PHE A 224 17.53 -7.13 -14.35
CA PHE A 224 18.95 -6.77 -14.21
C PHE A 224 19.67 -6.70 -15.55
N LYS A 225 19.31 -7.56 -16.51
CA LYS A 225 19.86 -7.53 -17.88
C LYS A 225 19.43 -6.28 -18.65
N ASN A 226 18.16 -5.88 -18.52
CA ASN A 226 17.58 -4.78 -19.31
C ASN A 226 17.81 -3.38 -18.73
N TYR A 227 18.13 -3.26 -17.43
CA TYR A 227 18.27 -1.96 -16.76
C TYR A 227 19.64 -1.82 -16.08
N SER A 228 20.49 -0.95 -16.63
CA SER A 228 21.83 -0.65 -16.08
C SER A 228 21.80 0.26 -14.85
N LYS A 229 20.80 1.15 -14.74
CA LYS A 229 20.65 2.10 -13.62
C LYS A 229 19.92 1.48 -12.43
N SER A 230 20.48 1.70 -11.23
CA SER A 230 19.92 1.19 -9.96
C SER A 230 18.49 1.65 -9.68
N LYS A 231 18.21 2.93 -9.95
CA LYS A 231 16.88 3.51 -9.73
C LYS A 231 15.82 2.82 -10.59
N ASP A 232 16.14 2.53 -11.85
CA ASP A 232 15.20 1.91 -12.78
C ASP A 232 14.97 0.44 -12.40
N ARG A 233 16.04 -0.33 -12.11
CA ARG A 233 15.91 -1.69 -11.58
C ARG A 233 15.00 -1.77 -10.38
N ILE A 234 15.19 -0.90 -9.39
CA ILE A 234 14.37 -0.89 -8.17
C ILE A 234 12.88 -0.67 -8.49
N VAL A 235 12.56 0.24 -9.42
CA VAL A 235 11.16 0.49 -9.83
C VAL A 235 10.55 -0.76 -10.47
N HIS A 236 11.31 -1.44 -11.34
CA HIS A 236 10.84 -2.64 -12.02
C HIS A 236 10.71 -3.84 -11.07
N LEU A 237 11.67 -4.05 -10.17
CA LEU A 237 11.61 -5.10 -9.13
C LEU A 237 10.42 -4.87 -8.19
N LEU A 238 10.20 -3.62 -7.77
CA LEU A 238 9.04 -3.29 -6.95
C LEU A 238 7.73 -3.57 -7.68
N LYS A 239 7.63 -3.21 -8.96
CA LYS A 239 6.45 -3.50 -9.79
C LYS A 239 6.18 -5.00 -9.88
N LEU A 240 7.24 -5.79 -10.11
CA LEU A 240 7.17 -7.25 -10.17
C LEU A 240 6.65 -7.82 -8.84
N TYR A 241 7.22 -7.40 -7.72
CA TYR A 241 6.78 -7.83 -6.39
C TYR A 241 5.34 -7.43 -6.07
N ILE A 242 4.95 -6.18 -6.38
CA ILE A 242 3.56 -5.71 -6.20
C ILE A 242 2.57 -6.52 -7.05
N ASN A 243 2.92 -6.88 -8.29
CA ASN A 243 2.08 -7.72 -9.13
C ASN A 243 1.90 -9.12 -8.53
N LYS A 244 2.96 -9.70 -7.95
CA LYS A 244 2.87 -10.95 -7.22
C LYS A 244 1.92 -10.85 -6.03
N LEU A 245 2.08 -9.82 -5.19
CA LEU A 245 1.19 -9.59 -4.04
C LEU A 245 -0.27 -9.41 -4.45
N LYS A 246 -0.52 -8.79 -5.61
CA LYS A 246 -1.87 -8.59 -6.14
C LYS A 246 -2.60 -9.87 -6.55
N ARG A 247 -1.90 -10.99 -6.63
CA ARG A 247 -2.54 -12.32 -6.76
C ARG A 247 -3.33 -12.68 -5.51
N PHE A 248 -2.91 -12.15 -4.35
CA PHE A 248 -3.49 -12.45 -3.04
C PHE A 248 -4.28 -11.29 -2.42
N PHE A 249 -3.97 -10.05 -2.81
CA PHE A 249 -4.56 -8.86 -2.24
C PHE A 249 -5.07 -7.92 -3.33
N ARG A 250 -6.27 -7.37 -3.15
CA ARG A 250 -6.84 -6.38 -4.07
C ARG A 250 -5.99 -5.12 -4.15
N PHE A 251 -5.41 -4.71 -3.03
CA PHE A 251 -4.60 -3.50 -2.93
C PHE A 251 -3.21 -3.81 -2.37
N ALA A 252 -2.20 -3.17 -2.99
CA ALA A 252 -0.81 -3.22 -2.55
C ALA A 252 -0.20 -1.83 -2.77
N VAL A 253 0.19 -1.16 -1.69
CA VAL A 253 0.64 0.22 -1.65
C VAL A 253 2.08 0.29 -1.17
N PRO A 254 3.04 0.56 -2.07
CA PRO A 254 4.40 0.84 -1.64
C PRO A 254 4.52 2.28 -1.15
N LEU A 255 5.18 2.44 -0.01
CA LEU A 255 5.56 3.69 0.63
C LEU A 255 7.09 3.76 0.65
N SER A 256 7.68 4.70 -0.09
CA SER A 256 9.14 4.82 -0.11
C SER A 256 9.64 5.45 1.18
N VAL A 257 10.59 4.80 1.85
CA VAL A 257 11.29 5.37 3.00
C VAL A 257 12.65 5.86 2.54
N LYS A 258 12.92 7.14 2.75
CA LYS A 258 14.16 7.82 2.38
C LYS A 258 14.86 8.33 3.64
N ASP A 259 16.18 8.45 3.58
CA ASP A 259 16.91 9.16 4.63
C ASP A 259 16.78 10.69 4.49
N TYR A 260 17.42 11.41 5.41
CA TYR A 260 17.45 12.88 5.44
C TYR A 260 18.09 13.49 4.18
N LYS A 261 18.88 12.73 3.41
CA LYS A 261 19.45 13.15 2.11
C LYS A 261 18.56 12.78 0.92
N GLY A 262 17.38 12.21 1.16
CA GLY A 262 16.46 11.75 0.12
C GLY A 262 16.86 10.46 -0.57
N LYS A 263 17.88 9.76 -0.08
CA LYS A 263 18.28 8.45 -0.61
C LYS A 263 17.31 7.39 -0.11
N LEU A 264 16.76 6.63 -1.06
CA LEU A 264 15.88 5.50 -0.78
C LEU A 264 16.61 4.45 0.09
N LYS A 265 15.99 4.06 1.20
CA LYS A 265 16.47 2.99 2.09
C LYS A 265 15.70 1.68 1.86
N TYR A 266 14.38 1.75 1.80
CA TYR A 266 13.52 0.60 1.54
C TYR A 266 12.11 1.08 1.16
N PHE A 267 11.22 0.13 0.85
CA PHE A 267 9.79 0.37 0.75
C PHE A 267 9.07 -0.32 1.89
N PHE A 268 8.11 0.38 2.45
CA PHE A 268 7.09 -0.24 3.30
C PHE A 268 5.88 -0.52 2.44
N ILE A 269 5.48 -1.78 2.32
CA ILE A 269 4.41 -2.20 1.44
C ILE A 269 3.23 -2.61 2.31
N PHE A 270 2.15 -1.86 2.19
CA PHE A 270 0.88 -2.20 2.81
C PHE A 270 0.03 -2.98 1.84
N VAL A 271 -0.47 -4.16 2.24
CA VAL A 271 -1.42 -4.94 1.44
C VAL A 271 -2.71 -5.16 2.22
N THR A 272 -3.83 -5.06 1.50
CA THR A 272 -5.16 -5.21 2.08
C THR A 272 -6.18 -5.60 1.00
N ASN A 273 -7.27 -6.21 1.44
CA ASN A 273 -8.48 -6.38 0.63
C ASN A 273 -9.55 -5.32 0.94
N HIS A 274 -9.33 -4.47 1.95
CA HIS A 274 -10.27 -3.45 2.40
C HIS A 274 -10.01 -2.09 1.72
N TYR A 275 -11.03 -1.55 1.05
CA TYR A 275 -10.90 -0.30 0.29
C TYR A 275 -10.61 0.91 1.18
N GLU A 276 -11.29 1.05 2.33
CA GLU A 276 -11.09 2.20 3.23
C GLU A 276 -9.68 2.20 3.84
N ALA A 277 -9.17 1.02 4.19
CA ALA A 277 -7.81 0.87 4.73
C ALA A 277 -6.77 1.26 3.68
N PHE A 278 -6.96 0.82 2.44
CA PHE A 278 -6.17 1.24 1.29
C PHE A 278 -6.18 2.77 1.14
N TYR A 279 -7.36 3.39 1.13
CA TYR A 279 -7.51 4.83 0.95
C TYR A 279 -6.80 5.63 2.06
N MET A 280 -6.91 5.18 3.31
CA MET A 280 -6.25 5.83 4.45
C MET A 280 -4.72 5.77 4.35
N VAL A 281 -4.15 4.60 4.08
CA VAL A 281 -2.69 4.47 3.89
C VAL A 281 -2.23 5.27 2.67
N TYR A 282 -3.02 5.28 1.60
CA TYR A 282 -2.74 6.07 0.40
C TYR A 282 -2.75 7.58 0.68
N LYS A 283 -3.71 8.10 1.45
CA LYS A 283 -3.75 9.51 1.85
C LYS A 283 -2.54 9.88 2.70
N LYS A 284 -2.18 9.02 3.64
CA LYS A 284 -1.04 9.22 4.56
C LYS A 284 0.31 9.16 3.84
N ARG A 285 0.43 8.32 2.80
CA ARG A 285 1.57 8.33 1.88
C ARG A 285 1.85 9.73 1.34
N ASN A 286 0.81 10.39 0.83
CA ASN A 286 0.95 11.71 0.22
C ASN A 286 1.37 12.74 1.27
N GLN A 287 0.88 12.63 2.51
CA GLN A 287 1.32 13.48 3.62
C GLN A 287 2.79 13.25 3.97
N ILE A 288 3.23 11.99 4.14
CA ILE A 288 4.62 11.65 4.47
C ILE A 288 5.59 12.07 3.35
N GLU A 289 5.22 11.88 2.08
CA GLU A 289 6.05 12.33 0.95
C GLU A 289 6.16 13.86 0.94
N ILE A 290 5.10 14.59 1.32
CA ILE A 290 5.14 16.05 1.47
C ILE A 290 6.04 16.43 2.66
N GLU A 291 5.78 15.92 3.86
CA GLU A 291 6.54 16.21 5.09
C GLU A 291 8.03 15.88 4.97
N GLY A 292 8.38 14.74 4.39
CA GLY A 292 9.77 14.36 4.13
C GLY A 292 10.45 15.30 3.15
N THR A 293 9.70 15.86 2.19
CA THR A 293 10.20 16.94 1.32
C THR A 293 10.38 18.23 2.14
N LEU A 294 9.47 18.56 3.06
CA LEU A 294 9.56 19.78 3.88
C LEU A 294 10.78 19.78 4.78
N ILE A 295 11.04 18.68 5.48
CA ILE A 295 12.19 18.52 6.37
C ILE A 295 13.50 18.65 5.59
N GLN A 296 13.56 18.09 4.37
CA GLN A 296 14.71 18.28 3.48
C GLN A 296 14.92 19.75 3.07
N TYR A 297 13.84 20.50 2.85
CA TYR A 297 13.93 21.93 2.52
C TYR A 297 14.37 22.79 3.72
N CYS A 298 13.83 22.54 4.92
CA CYS A 298 14.21 23.28 6.13
C CYS A 298 15.67 23.00 6.53
N ASN A 299 16.14 21.75 6.40
CA ASN A 299 17.53 21.39 6.71
C ASN A 299 18.55 21.97 5.72
N LEU A 300 18.10 22.50 4.58
CA LEU A 300 18.95 23.22 3.62
C LEU A 300 19.00 24.74 3.88
N GLY A 301 18.50 25.21 5.03
CA GLY A 301 18.53 26.64 5.40
C GLY A 301 17.65 27.53 4.50
N ARG A 302 16.67 26.94 3.80
CA ARG A 302 15.73 27.68 2.95
C ARG A 302 14.43 27.91 3.71
N GLU A 303 13.96 29.15 3.77
CA GLU A 303 12.65 29.45 4.32
C GLU A 303 11.56 28.68 3.57
N PHE A 304 10.90 27.79 4.29
CA PHE A 304 9.82 26.99 3.75
C PHE A 304 8.51 27.75 3.90
N ASN A 305 7.95 28.25 2.79
CA ASN A 305 6.57 28.75 2.76
C ASN A 305 5.61 27.59 2.39
N PRO A 306 4.87 27.02 3.36
CA PRO A 306 4.03 25.84 3.14
C PRO A 306 2.93 26.08 2.12
N GLN A 307 2.37 27.29 2.14
CA GLN A 307 1.26 27.69 1.29
C GLN A 307 1.71 27.85 -0.15
N ALA A 308 2.86 28.47 -0.41
CA ALA A 308 3.39 28.67 -1.75
C ALA A 308 3.73 27.33 -2.45
N ASN A 309 4.29 26.37 -1.71
CA ASN A 309 4.73 25.10 -2.28
C ASN A 309 3.59 24.08 -2.45
N ALA A 310 2.66 23.97 -1.49
CA ALA A 310 1.45 23.18 -1.66
C ALA A 310 0.63 23.68 -2.86
N ARG A 311 0.50 25.00 -2.99
CA ARG A 311 -0.12 25.67 -4.14
C ARG A 311 0.57 25.32 -5.46
N ARG A 312 1.91 25.28 -5.48
CA ARG A 312 2.71 24.95 -6.68
C ARG A 312 2.55 23.49 -7.11
N ILE A 313 2.48 22.55 -6.15
CA ILE A 313 2.28 21.12 -6.41
C ILE A 313 0.84 20.85 -6.90
N LEU A 314 -0.15 21.42 -6.22
CA LEU A 314 -1.57 21.32 -6.61
C LEU A 314 -1.78 21.89 -8.01
N LEU A 315 -1.21 23.06 -8.30
CA LEU A 315 -1.24 23.68 -9.63
C LEU A 315 -0.56 22.85 -10.71
N LYS A 316 0.58 22.22 -10.40
CA LYS A 316 1.29 21.36 -11.36
C LYS A 316 0.46 20.13 -11.73
N ASN A 317 -0.28 19.58 -10.78
CA ASN A 317 -1.14 18.40 -11.01
C ASN A 317 -2.47 18.77 -11.68
N LEU A 318 -3.09 19.89 -11.30
CA LEU A 318 -4.31 20.41 -11.93
C LEU A 318 -4.06 20.86 -13.37
N LYS A 319 -2.95 21.57 -13.65
CA LYS A 319 -2.60 21.99 -15.01
C LYS A 319 -2.50 20.81 -15.96
N LYS A 320 -2.00 19.65 -15.54
CA LYS A 320 -1.92 18.44 -16.39
C LYS A 320 -3.28 17.86 -16.81
N ARG A 321 -4.37 18.24 -16.13
CA ARG A 321 -5.69 17.62 -16.30
C ARG A 321 -6.77 18.58 -16.81
N ILE A 322 -6.45 19.87 -16.95
CA ILE A 322 -7.38 20.90 -17.40
C ILE A 322 -6.86 21.59 -18.66
N SER A 323 -7.80 22.01 -19.51
CA SER A 323 -7.57 22.71 -20.79
C SER A 323 -6.89 24.06 -20.60
N LYS A 324 -6.31 24.62 -21.67
CA LYS A 324 -5.55 25.88 -21.64
C LYS A 324 -6.39 27.05 -21.09
N ASP A 325 -7.67 27.10 -21.41
CA ASP A 325 -8.61 28.14 -20.94
C ASP A 325 -8.93 27.97 -19.44
N GLU A 326 -9.12 26.73 -18.98
CA GLU A 326 -9.32 26.42 -17.55
C GLU A 326 -8.06 26.74 -16.72
N ARG A 327 -6.85 26.57 -17.30
CA ARG A 327 -5.60 27.01 -16.67
C ARG A 327 -5.53 28.54 -16.52
N LEU A 328 -6.01 29.28 -17.52
CA LEU A 328 -6.01 30.74 -17.50
C LEU A 328 -6.99 31.26 -16.43
N LEU A 329 -8.18 30.68 -16.34
CA LEU A 329 -9.18 31.01 -15.32
C LEU A 329 -8.66 30.71 -13.90
N LEU A 330 -8.11 29.51 -13.68
CA LEU A 330 -7.48 29.13 -12.41
C LEU A 330 -6.34 30.09 -12.04
N SER A 331 -5.56 30.54 -13.02
CA SER A 331 -4.47 31.50 -12.79
C SER A 331 -4.93 32.92 -12.45
N LYS A 332 -6.13 33.33 -12.90
CA LYS A 332 -6.73 34.63 -12.57
C LYS A 332 -7.35 34.60 -11.18
N MET A 333 -8.06 33.54 -10.82
CA MET A 333 -8.64 33.37 -9.48
C MET A 333 -7.57 33.36 -8.38
N LEU A 334 -6.41 32.76 -8.67
CA LEU A 334 -5.30 32.70 -7.72
C LEU A 334 -4.49 34.01 -7.61
N ARG A 335 -4.72 35.01 -8.47
CA ARG A 335 -4.08 36.33 -8.31
C ARG A 335 -4.78 37.23 -7.29
N TYR A 336 -6.04 36.96 -6.99
CA TYR A 336 -6.73 37.64 -5.90
C TYR A 336 -6.22 37.04 -4.58
N LYS A 337 -5.53 37.85 -3.77
CA LYS A 337 -5.12 37.49 -2.40
C LYS A 337 -6.40 37.23 -1.61
N VAL A 338 -6.65 35.98 -1.26
CA VAL A 338 -7.68 35.59 -0.30
C VAL A 338 -6.91 34.98 0.87
N ASP A 339 -6.99 35.60 2.03
CA ASP A 339 -6.40 35.08 3.26
C ASP A 339 -7.18 33.83 3.69
N PHE A 340 -6.44 32.79 4.09
CA PHE A 340 -6.95 31.43 4.27
C PHE A 340 -7.22 31.15 5.75
N GLU A 341 -8.44 31.40 6.20
CA GLU A 341 -9.00 30.76 7.40
C GLU A 341 -10.05 29.70 7.00
N THR A 342 -10.14 28.63 7.78
CA THR A 342 -10.40 27.25 7.34
C THR A 342 -11.83 26.84 7.00
N ASP A 343 -12.80 27.75 6.93
CA ASP A 343 -14.17 27.42 6.47
C ASP A 343 -14.47 27.85 5.03
N PHE A 344 -13.53 28.57 4.39
CA PHE A 344 -13.70 29.17 3.07
C PHE A 344 -13.32 28.25 1.88
N PHE A 345 -12.94 27.00 2.17
CA PHE A 345 -12.42 26.06 1.17
C PHE A 345 -13.53 25.34 0.38
N ASP A 346 -14.75 25.26 0.89
CA ASP A 346 -15.88 24.62 0.19
C ASP A 346 -16.55 25.58 -0.81
N GLU A 347 -16.89 26.81 -0.42
CA GLU A 347 -17.65 27.73 -1.31
C GLU A 347 -16.88 28.16 -2.56
N ASN A 348 -15.57 28.38 -2.48
CA ASN A 348 -14.76 28.78 -3.64
C ASN A 348 -14.49 27.62 -4.60
N LEU A 349 -14.38 26.40 -4.07
CA LEU A 349 -14.26 25.20 -4.89
C LEU A 349 -15.59 24.90 -5.57
N GLU A 350 -16.69 25.06 -4.84
CA GLU A 350 -18.06 24.91 -5.35
C GLU A 350 -18.36 25.96 -6.43
N ARG A 351 -18.05 27.24 -6.20
CA ARG A 351 -18.11 28.29 -7.24
C ARG A 351 -17.21 28.01 -8.44
N PHE A 352 -16.03 27.44 -8.23
CA PHE A 352 -15.15 27.03 -9.32
C PHE A 352 -15.81 25.93 -10.17
N PHE A 353 -16.39 24.91 -9.53
CA PHE A 353 -17.09 23.84 -10.24
C PHE A 353 -18.37 24.33 -10.91
N GLU A 354 -19.17 25.20 -10.27
CA GLU A 354 -20.35 25.84 -10.86
C GLU A 354 -19.98 26.67 -12.10
N THR A 355 -18.92 27.48 -12.02
CA THR A 355 -18.44 28.29 -13.15
C THR A 355 -17.96 27.40 -14.29
N LEU A 356 -17.28 26.30 -13.97
CA LEU A 356 -16.77 25.35 -14.95
C LEU A 356 -17.90 24.53 -15.60
N LEU A 357 -18.95 24.20 -14.84
CA LEU A 357 -20.18 23.57 -15.33
C LEU A 357 -20.95 24.52 -16.24
N LYS A 358 -21.17 25.76 -15.80
CA LYS A 358 -21.88 26.81 -16.55
C LYS A 358 -21.20 27.09 -17.89
N ASN A 359 -19.89 27.28 -17.90
CA ASN A 359 -19.11 27.50 -19.12
C ASN A 359 -19.18 26.31 -20.10
N ARG A 360 -19.28 25.07 -19.58
CA ARG A 360 -19.45 23.88 -20.42
C ARG A 360 -20.87 23.77 -20.99
N LEU A 361 -21.88 24.04 -20.18
CA LEU A 361 -23.28 24.05 -20.60
C LEU A 361 -23.54 25.15 -21.63
N GLU A 362 -22.97 26.35 -21.45
CA GLU A 362 -23.04 27.45 -22.43
C GLU A 362 -22.31 27.11 -23.75
N LYS A 363 -21.16 26.41 -23.70
CA LYS A 363 -20.48 25.91 -24.90
C LYS A 363 -21.25 24.77 -25.60
N GLN A 364 -22.07 24.03 -24.87
CA GLN A 364 -22.91 22.97 -25.44
C GLN A 364 -24.23 23.53 -26.01
N SER A 365 -24.83 24.54 -25.38
CA SER A 365 -26.03 25.21 -25.88
C SER A 365 -25.72 26.15 -27.07
N GLY A 366 -24.52 26.72 -27.13
CA GLY A 366 -24.05 27.55 -28.25
C GLY A 366 -23.68 26.79 -29.54
N LYS A 367 -23.95 25.47 -29.64
CA LYS A 367 -23.77 24.68 -30.86
C LYS A 367 -25.08 24.35 -31.60
N ALA A 368 -26.19 25.00 -31.25
CA ALA A 368 -27.34 25.07 -32.14
C ALA A 368 -27.15 26.24 -33.12
N SER A 369 -26.60 25.96 -34.29
CA SER A 369 -26.62 26.89 -35.42
C SER A 369 -28.07 27.18 -35.82
N LEU A 370 -28.58 28.35 -35.48
CA LEU A 370 -29.79 28.90 -36.09
C LEU A 370 -29.52 29.12 -37.58
N LYS A 371 -30.34 28.50 -38.43
CA LYS A 371 -30.37 28.81 -39.87
C LYS A 371 -30.77 30.29 -40.04
N PRO A 372 -30.21 31.01 -41.02
CA PRO A 372 -30.62 32.39 -41.28
C PRO A 372 -32.04 32.37 -41.86
N GLY A 373 -33.01 33.00 -41.19
CA GLY A 373 -34.34 33.22 -41.77
C GLY A 373 -35.57 33.14 -40.88
N GLN A 374 -35.48 33.11 -39.54
CA GLN A 374 -36.66 33.22 -38.68
C GLN A 374 -36.66 34.53 -37.88
N LYS A 375 -37.53 35.45 -38.30
CA LYS A 375 -37.92 36.64 -37.55
C LYS A 375 -38.87 36.25 -36.42
N THR A 376 -38.75 36.99 -35.31
CA THR A 376 -39.61 37.11 -34.12
C THR A 376 -39.67 35.93 -33.14
N LEU A 377 -39.14 36.17 -31.93
CA LEU A 377 -39.83 35.96 -30.65
C LEU A 377 -39.10 36.67 -29.48
N SER A 378 -39.86 36.85 -28.41
CA SER A 378 -39.82 37.88 -27.36
C SER A 378 -38.74 37.71 -26.26
N PRO A 379 -38.53 38.72 -25.37
CA PRO A 379 -37.46 38.67 -24.38
C PRO A 379 -37.86 37.79 -23.18
N LEU A 380 -37.49 36.51 -23.25
CA LEU A 380 -37.59 35.60 -22.11
C LEU A 380 -36.46 35.86 -21.11
N LYS A 381 -36.86 36.57 -20.05
CA LYS A 381 -36.31 36.64 -18.69
C LYS A 381 -35.19 35.64 -18.39
N LYS A 382 -34.07 36.17 -17.89
CA LYS A 382 -33.03 35.46 -17.13
C LYS A 382 -33.66 34.58 -16.04
N LYS A 383 -33.89 33.30 -16.31
CA LYS A 383 -33.98 32.28 -15.26
C LYS A 383 -32.55 31.84 -14.96
N VAL A 384 -31.97 32.42 -13.91
CA VAL A 384 -30.82 31.81 -13.23
C VAL A 384 -31.36 30.50 -12.64
N VAL A 385 -31.05 29.38 -13.30
CA VAL A 385 -31.34 28.07 -12.73
C VAL A 385 -30.42 27.92 -11.52
N LYS A 386 -30.98 28.02 -10.31
CA LYS A 386 -30.32 27.49 -9.10
C LYS A 386 -30.18 25.99 -9.32
N VAL A 387 -28.97 25.54 -9.65
CA VAL A 387 -28.65 24.12 -9.69
C VAL A 387 -28.53 23.69 -8.23
N SER A 388 -29.45 22.86 -7.74
CA SER A 388 -29.31 22.29 -6.40
C SER A 388 -28.07 21.39 -6.34
N ARG A 389 -27.46 21.27 -5.15
CA ARG A 389 -26.30 20.41 -4.89
C ARG A 389 -26.51 18.97 -5.42
N THR A 390 -27.73 18.47 -5.32
CA THR A 390 -28.13 17.15 -5.83
C THR A 390 -28.02 17.06 -7.35
N ASN A 391 -28.46 18.10 -8.07
CA ASN A 391 -28.42 18.13 -9.54
C ASN A 391 -26.99 18.20 -10.08
N ALA A 392 -26.07 18.85 -9.36
CA ALA A 392 -24.65 18.89 -9.74
C ALA A 392 -23.95 17.53 -9.56
N LEU A 393 -24.29 16.81 -8.49
CA LEU A 393 -23.75 15.47 -8.21
C LEU A 393 -24.31 14.41 -9.16
N ASP A 394 -25.61 14.45 -9.45
CA ASP A 394 -26.24 13.55 -10.44
C ASP A 394 -25.70 13.78 -11.85
N TYR A 395 -25.44 15.04 -12.21
CA TYR A 395 -24.80 15.39 -13.47
C TYR A 395 -23.35 14.89 -13.54
N LEU A 396 -22.57 15.02 -12.47
CA LEU A 396 -21.20 14.48 -12.39
C LEU A 396 -21.18 12.96 -12.49
N GLN A 397 -22.14 12.28 -11.84
CA GLN A 397 -22.26 10.83 -11.89
C GLN A 397 -22.63 10.35 -13.31
N ASN A 398 -23.57 11.02 -13.96
CA ASN A 398 -23.93 10.73 -15.36
C ASN A 398 -22.77 11.01 -16.33
N LEU A 399 -22.01 12.09 -16.12
CA LEU A 399 -20.83 12.39 -16.93
C LEU A 399 -19.72 11.33 -16.77
N LEU A 400 -19.52 10.82 -15.55
CA LEU A 400 -18.60 9.73 -15.27
C LEU A 400 -19.04 8.43 -15.95
N ASN A 401 -20.34 8.13 -15.94
CA ASN A 401 -20.92 6.96 -16.61
C ASN A 401 -20.74 7.06 -18.14
N GLN A 402 -21.04 8.21 -18.75
CA GLN A 402 -20.86 8.43 -20.19
C GLN A 402 -19.40 8.38 -20.64
N LEU A 403 -18.47 8.85 -19.80
CA LEU A 403 -17.02 8.74 -20.07
C LEU A 403 -16.53 7.29 -19.94
N HIS A 404 -17.17 6.49 -19.07
CA HIS A 404 -16.91 5.07 -18.95
C HIS A 404 -17.40 4.31 -20.19
N GLU A 405 -18.63 4.57 -20.65
CA GLU A 405 -19.20 4.00 -21.88
C GLU A 405 -18.40 4.37 -23.13
N LYS A 406 -17.98 5.64 -23.26
CA LYS A 406 -17.09 6.05 -24.37
C LYS A 406 -15.72 5.37 -24.35
N LYS A 407 -15.23 4.96 -23.17
CA LYS A 407 -14.00 4.16 -23.04
C LYS A 407 -14.22 2.71 -23.43
N ILE A 408 -15.40 2.16 -23.19
CA ILE A 408 -15.80 0.80 -23.62
C ILE A 408 -15.93 0.77 -25.14
N LEU A 409 -16.65 1.73 -25.74
CA LEU A 409 -16.80 1.86 -27.20
C LEU A 409 -15.47 2.12 -27.94
N LYS A 410 -14.52 2.84 -27.32
CA LYS A 410 -13.15 2.98 -27.87
C LYS A 410 -12.31 1.71 -27.77
N LYS A 411 -12.60 0.83 -26.81
CA LYS A 411 -11.97 -0.49 -26.72
C LYS A 411 -12.52 -1.46 -27.76
N GLU A 412 -13.83 -1.43 -28.01
CA GLU A 412 -14.47 -2.26 -29.04
C GLU A 412 -14.04 -1.87 -30.46
N LYS A 413 -13.88 -0.57 -30.77
CA LYS A 413 -13.33 -0.12 -32.06
C LYS A 413 -11.86 -0.50 -32.30
N HIS A 414 -11.12 -0.85 -31.25
CA HIS A 414 -9.74 -1.35 -31.38
C HIS A 414 -9.64 -2.88 -31.53
N ILE A 415 -10.76 -3.60 -31.40
CA ILE A 415 -10.80 -5.07 -31.50
C ILE A 415 -11.15 -5.54 -32.93
N ASN A 416 -11.77 -4.70 -33.77
CA ASN A 416 -12.19 -5.06 -35.13
C ASN A 416 -11.15 -4.80 -36.24
N GLY A 417 -9.85 -4.91 -35.95
CA GLY A 417 -8.80 -4.55 -36.93
C GLY A 417 -7.51 -5.36 -36.86
N ILE A 418 -7.56 -6.58 -36.33
CA ILE A 418 -6.42 -7.52 -36.38
C ILE A 418 -6.98 -8.91 -36.69
N ASP A 419 -6.66 -9.41 -37.89
CA ASP A 419 -6.88 -10.79 -38.28
C ASP A 419 -5.94 -11.73 -37.50
N GLU A 420 -6.51 -12.89 -37.14
CA GLU A 420 -5.88 -14.15 -36.70
C GLU A 420 -5.47 -14.41 -35.22
N PRO A 421 -5.54 -15.69 -34.75
CA PRO A 421 -6.51 -16.05 -33.73
C PRO A 421 -5.87 -16.46 -32.39
N PHE A 422 -6.33 -15.86 -31.30
CA PHE A 422 -6.26 -16.47 -29.97
C PHE A 422 -7.58 -16.24 -29.26
N ASN A 423 -8.47 -17.20 -29.40
CA ASN A 423 -9.74 -17.24 -28.69
C ASN A 423 -9.88 -18.57 -27.96
N ARG A 424 -10.48 -18.48 -26.77
CA ARG A 424 -10.96 -19.55 -25.87
C ARG A 424 -9.92 -20.17 -24.93
N TYR A 425 -9.94 -19.71 -23.68
CA TYR A 425 -10.40 -20.53 -22.56
C TYR A 425 -11.11 -19.65 -21.51
N TYR A 426 -12.44 -19.58 -21.63
CA TYR A 426 -13.33 -19.27 -20.51
C TYR A 426 -13.88 -20.63 -20.06
N ILE A 427 -13.45 -21.12 -18.88
CA ILE A 427 -14.05 -22.32 -18.28
C ILE A 427 -15.19 -21.86 -17.37
N ASN A 428 -16.40 -22.28 -17.76
CA ASN A 428 -17.64 -22.11 -17.01
C ASN A 428 -17.61 -23.01 -15.76
N PRO A 429 -17.74 -22.47 -14.53
CA PRO A 429 -17.57 -23.24 -13.30
C PRO A 429 -18.76 -24.14 -12.92
N ARG A 430 -19.66 -24.50 -13.85
CA ARG A 430 -20.83 -25.36 -13.58
C ARG A 430 -20.65 -26.85 -13.89
N PHE A 431 -19.47 -27.29 -14.33
CA PHE A 431 -19.21 -28.71 -14.58
C PHE A 431 -17.86 -29.15 -14.01
N LEU A 432 -17.81 -29.36 -12.68
CA LEU A 432 -16.80 -30.21 -12.06
C LEU A 432 -17.52 -31.15 -11.10
N LYS A 433 -17.85 -32.35 -11.60
CA LYS A 433 -18.12 -33.49 -10.70
C LYS A 433 -16.77 -33.97 -10.16
N PRO A 434 -16.66 -34.31 -8.86
CA PRO A 434 -15.42 -34.86 -8.31
C PRO A 434 -15.15 -36.24 -8.92
N PRO A 435 -13.87 -36.63 -9.09
CA PRO A 435 -13.53 -37.95 -9.60
C PRO A 435 -13.91 -39.03 -8.59
N GLN A 436 -14.60 -40.07 -9.06
CA GLN A 436 -14.81 -41.30 -8.32
C GLN A 436 -13.50 -42.09 -8.29
N THR A 437 -12.94 -42.28 -7.11
CA THR A 437 -11.81 -43.18 -6.87
C THR A 437 -12.30 -44.62 -6.99
N GLN A 438 -11.85 -45.34 -8.02
CA GLN A 438 -11.93 -46.80 -8.05
C GLN A 438 -10.80 -47.37 -7.18
N LEU A 439 -11.19 -48.11 -6.14
CA LEU A 439 -10.29 -48.95 -5.35
C LEU A 439 -9.97 -50.20 -6.18
N THR A 440 -8.72 -50.31 -6.64
CA THR A 440 -8.18 -51.60 -7.08
C THR A 440 -7.48 -52.26 -5.90
N ASN A 441 -8.07 -53.34 -5.41
CA ASN A 441 -7.45 -54.30 -4.50
C ASN A 441 -6.27 -54.97 -5.20
N PHE A 442 -5.09 -54.96 -4.57
CA PHE A 442 -4.03 -55.93 -4.87
C PHE A 442 -3.90 -56.88 -3.69
N LYS A 443 -4.01 -58.18 -4.00
CA LYS A 443 -3.57 -59.29 -3.17
C LYS A 443 -2.06 -59.45 -3.29
#